data_AF-A0A0F3R720-F1
#
_entry.id   AF-A0A0F3R720-F1
#
_cell.length_a   1.000
_cell.length_b   1.000
_cell.length_c   1.000
_cell.angle_alpha   90.00
_cell.angle_beta   90.00
_cell.angle_gamma   90.00
#
_symmetry.space_group_name_H-M   'P 1'
#
loop_
_entity.id
_entity.type
_entity.pdbx_description
1 polymer ?
#
loop_
_entity_poly.entity_id
_entity_poly.type
_entity_poly.pdbx_seq_one_letter_code
_entity_poly.pdbx_strand_id
1 'polypeptide(L)'
;MQTARSTLKLKIPIQAILPQLPQKQVVVIDKHALQQKTGSTQPTNSVKPNAQHNKVAKVQALTAEQQEAVQAKLTRWKKEYKQVLKLLQTKYPLCFAMKAKPLAIGIHKEIIDTEKENFSKQQIHRFFRRYCSDKRYKKLLVEGKQRFNLDGTPATLVTKEEVPPKTNKFFKPKKS
;
A
#
# COMPACT_ATOMS: atom_id res chain seq x y z
N MET A 1 7.41 61.32 45.76
CA MET A 1 8.60 60.95 44.96
C MET A 1 8.14 59.99 43.87
N GLN A 2 8.48 60.33 42.64
CA GLN A 2 7.96 59.81 41.38
C GLN A 2 8.40 58.37 41.05
N THR A 3 7.46 57.64 40.44
CA THR A 3 7.55 56.71 39.29
C THR A 3 8.85 55.96 38.97
N ALA A 4 8.73 54.63 38.81
CA ALA A 4 9.14 53.92 37.59
C ALA A 4 8.57 52.49 37.54
N ARG A 5 7.61 52.24 36.63
CA ARG A 5 7.24 50.89 36.17
C ARG A 5 8.09 50.59 34.93
N SER A 6 9.12 49.76 35.06
CA SER A 6 9.94 49.30 33.93
C SER A 6 9.42 47.95 33.43
N THR A 7 8.72 47.97 32.30
CA THR A 7 8.24 46.77 31.59
C THR A 7 9.19 46.44 30.45
N LEU A 8 10.13 45.53 30.66
CA LEU A 8 10.93 44.95 29.56
C LEU A 8 10.12 43.87 28.87
N LYS A 9 9.47 44.22 27.76
CA LYS A 9 8.91 43.27 26.80
C LYS A 9 10.05 42.68 25.98
N LEU A 10 10.52 41.48 26.35
CA LEU A 10 11.40 40.67 25.51
C LEU A 10 10.60 40.11 24.33
N LYS A 11 10.67 40.82 23.21
CA LYS A 11 10.16 40.39 21.91
C LYS A 11 11.18 39.40 21.31
N ILE A 12 11.01 38.12 21.59
CA ILE A 12 11.82 37.06 20.98
C ILE A 12 11.24 36.79 19.57
N PRO A 13 12.00 36.98 18.48
CA PRO A 13 11.58 36.50 17.18
C PRO A 13 11.74 34.98 17.12
N ILE A 14 10.62 34.26 17.15
CA ILE A 14 10.59 32.83 16.89
C ILE A 14 10.90 32.65 15.39
N GLN A 15 12.15 32.35 15.07
CA GLN A 15 12.52 31.95 13.72
C GLN A 15 11.93 30.56 13.48
N ALA A 16 10.97 30.48 12.57
CA ALA A 16 10.38 29.25 12.10
C ALA A 16 11.42 28.47 11.29
N ILE A 17 12.10 27.51 11.93
CA ILE A 17 12.91 26.51 11.24
C ILE A 17 11.94 25.47 10.68
N LEU A 18 11.62 25.63 9.41
CA LEU A 18 10.88 24.65 8.62
C LEU A 18 11.77 23.42 8.39
N PRO A 19 11.40 22.20 8.81
CA PRO A 19 12.16 21.01 8.47
C PRO A 19 12.00 20.72 6.97
N GLN A 20 13.09 20.89 6.22
CA GLN A 20 13.18 20.59 4.81
C GLN A 20 13.01 19.08 4.58
N LEU A 21 11.90 18.70 3.93
CA LEU A 21 11.64 17.34 3.47
C LEU A 21 12.73 16.90 2.47
N PRO A 22 13.35 15.71 2.60
CA PRO A 22 14.30 15.24 1.60
C PRO A 22 13.60 15.02 0.26
N GLN A 23 14.04 15.75 -0.75
CA GLN A 23 13.60 15.59 -2.13
C GLN A 23 14.00 14.21 -2.63
N LYS A 24 13.00 13.38 -2.88
CA LYS A 24 13.14 12.08 -3.52
C LYS A 24 13.56 12.31 -4.97
N GLN A 25 14.82 11.97 -5.30
CA GLN A 25 15.27 11.87 -6.69
C GLN A 25 14.37 10.88 -7.43
N VAL A 26 13.53 11.43 -8.31
CA VAL A 26 12.80 10.66 -9.32
C VAL A 26 13.77 10.51 -10.48
N VAL A 27 14.33 9.31 -10.65
CA VAL A 27 14.99 8.92 -11.89
C VAL A 27 13.90 8.84 -12.95
N VAL A 28 13.82 9.90 -13.77
CA VAL A 28 13.00 9.93 -14.98
C VAL A 28 13.67 9.00 -15.98
N ILE A 29 13.13 7.80 -16.13
CA ILE A 29 13.44 6.93 -17.27
C ILE A 29 12.48 7.37 -18.36
N ASP A 30 12.96 8.27 -19.22
CA ASP A 30 12.25 8.67 -20.42
C ASP A 30 12.04 7.46 -21.32
N LYS A 31 10.77 7.17 -21.58
CA LYS A 31 10.30 6.05 -22.38
C LYS A 31 9.82 6.59 -23.71
N HIS A 32 10.73 7.03 -24.56
CA HIS A 32 10.44 7.27 -25.98
C HIS A 32 11.46 6.54 -26.85
N ALA A 33 11.02 5.37 -27.30
CA ALA A 33 11.65 4.61 -28.36
C ALA A 33 11.28 5.19 -29.73
N LEU A 34 12.26 5.12 -30.64
CA LEU A 34 12.16 5.04 -32.09
C LEU A 34 11.42 6.15 -32.84
N GLN A 35 12.18 6.90 -33.64
CA GLN A 35 11.86 7.08 -35.07
C GLN A 35 13.14 7.31 -35.89
N GLN A 36 13.12 6.70 -37.07
CA GLN A 36 14.19 6.48 -38.04
C GLN A 36 14.40 7.72 -38.92
N LYS A 37 15.64 7.98 -39.37
CA LYS A 37 16.06 8.05 -40.79
C LYS A 37 17.33 8.90 -41.03
N THR A 38 18.12 8.39 -41.98
CA THR A 38 19.07 9.03 -42.93
C THR A 38 20.37 9.66 -42.40
N GLY A 39 21.50 9.16 -42.91
CA GLY A 39 22.79 9.83 -42.90
C GLY A 39 23.96 8.86 -43.04
N SER A 40 24.55 8.80 -44.23
CA SER A 40 25.72 7.98 -44.57
C SER A 40 26.95 8.29 -43.72
N THR A 41 27.83 7.28 -43.57
CA THR A 41 29.29 7.32 -43.76
C THR A 41 29.99 6.27 -42.87
N GLN A 42 30.63 5.28 -43.49
CA GLN A 42 31.78 4.50 -42.99
C GLN A 42 33.06 5.10 -43.62
N PRO A 43 34.32 4.80 -43.22
CA PRO A 43 34.84 3.83 -42.22
C PRO A 43 35.93 4.47 -41.29
N THR A 44 36.48 3.86 -40.23
CA THR A 44 37.67 2.98 -40.25
C THR A 44 38.21 2.77 -38.81
N ASN A 45 38.98 1.68 -38.63
CA ASN A 45 40.01 1.41 -37.60
C ASN A 45 39.64 0.66 -36.30
N SER A 46 39.63 -0.67 -36.43
CA SER A 46 40.56 -1.62 -35.78
C SER A 46 41.18 -1.26 -34.42
N VAL A 47 40.75 -1.91 -33.32
CA VAL A 47 41.61 -2.50 -32.25
C VAL A 47 40.81 -3.61 -31.49
N LYS A 48 41.36 -4.84 -31.39
CA LYS A 48 40.96 -5.98 -30.51
C LYS A 48 41.54 -5.79 -29.08
N PRO A 49 41.25 -6.59 -28.02
CA PRO A 49 40.14 -7.53 -27.76
C PRO A 49 39.49 -7.38 -26.35
N ASN A 50 38.32 -7.98 -26.19
CA ASN A 50 37.84 -8.77 -25.04
C ASN A 50 38.16 -8.31 -23.59
N ALA A 51 37.15 -7.75 -22.90
CA ALA A 51 37.02 -7.83 -21.44
C ALA A 51 35.58 -7.51 -20.99
N GLN A 52 34.57 -8.34 -21.31
CA GLN A 52 33.20 -8.08 -20.82
C GLN A 52 32.22 -9.27 -20.91
N HIS A 53 32.57 -10.42 -20.35
CA HIS A 53 31.61 -11.53 -20.18
C HIS A 53 31.23 -11.88 -18.74
N ASN A 54 31.59 -11.04 -17.74
CA ASN A 54 31.31 -11.37 -16.33
C ASN A 54 30.36 -10.41 -15.58
N LYS A 55 29.60 -9.53 -16.28
CA LYS A 55 28.57 -8.69 -15.65
C LYS A 55 27.16 -9.29 -15.66
N VAL A 56 26.87 -10.20 -16.60
CA VAL A 56 25.51 -10.70 -16.81
C VAL A 56 25.11 -11.77 -15.78
N ALA A 57 26.03 -12.64 -15.36
CA ALA A 57 25.74 -13.70 -14.39
C ALA A 57 25.46 -13.16 -12.98
N LYS A 58 26.20 -12.13 -12.52
CA LYS A 58 25.99 -11.52 -11.20
C LYS A 58 24.66 -10.78 -11.11
N VAL A 59 24.25 -10.09 -12.18
CA VAL A 59 22.96 -9.36 -12.23
C VAL A 59 21.79 -10.35 -12.27
N GLN A 60 21.91 -11.48 -12.97
CA GLN A 60 20.87 -12.51 -13.03
C GLN A 60 20.70 -13.26 -11.69
N ALA A 61 21.79 -13.60 -11.01
CA ALA A 61 21.73 -14.24 -9.69
C ALA A 61 21.15 -13.30 -8.61
N LEU A 62 21.57 -12.02 -8.61
CA LEU A 62 20.99 -10.99 -7.73
C LEU A 62 19.48 -10.84 -7.95
N THR A 63 19.01 -10.94 -9.20
CA THR A 63 17.55 -10.90 -9.47
C THR A 63 16.81 -12.17 -9.05
N ALA A 64 17.44 -13.35 -9.11
CA ALA A 64 16.82 -14.61 -8.70
C ALA A 64 16.65 -14.68 -7.17
N GLU A 65 17.69 -14.31 -6.41
CA GLU A 65 17.63 -14.22 -4.95
C GLU A 65 16.60 -13.17 -4.49
N GLN A 66 16.55 -12.02 -5.17
CA GLN A 66 15.54 -11.00 -4.91
C GLN A 66 14.12 -11.50 -5.20
N GLN A 67 13.92 -12.25 -6.29
CA GLN A 67 12.62 -12.82 -6.63
C GLN A 67 12.17 -13.86 -5.60
N GLU A 68 13.07 -14.74 -5.15
CA GLU A 68 12.78 -15.73 -4.12
C GLU A 68 12.41 -15.06 -2.79
N ALA A 69 13.14 -14.03 -2.38
CA ALA A 69 12.82 -13.26 -1.17
C ALA A 69 11.42 -12.61 -1.24
N VAL A 70 11.02 -12.10 -2.42
CA VAL A 70 9.67 -11.55 -2.64
C VAL A 70 8.61 -12.64 -2.56
N GLN A 71 8.86 -13.83 -3.14
CA GLN A 71 7.93 -14.95 -3.08
C GLN A 71 7.78 -15.49 -1.65
N ALA A 72 8.88 -15.67 -0.93
CA ALA A 72 8.90 -16.07 0.48
C ALA A 72 8.13 -15.08 1.37
N LYS A 73 8.27 -13.78 1.09
CA LYS A 73 7.49 -12.73 1.76
C LYS A 73 6.00 -12.86 1.46
N LEU A 74 5.63 -13.09 0.20
CA LEU A 74 4.23 -13.24 -0.22
C LEU A 74 3.59 -14.50 0.39
N THR A 75 4.31 -15.62 0.43
CA THR A 75 3.82 -16.87 1.05
C THR A 75 3.62 -16.68 2.55
N ARG A 76 4.57 -16.03 3.24
CA ARG A 76 4.44 -15.64 4.65
C ARG A 76 3.20 -14.78 4.88
N TRP A 77 3.01 -13.72 4.09
CA TRP A 77 1.84 -12.84 4.23
C TRP A 77 0.52 -13.55 3.95
N LYS A 78 0.48 -14.49 3.00
CA LYS A 78 -0.71 -15.33 2.77
C LYS A 78 -1.01 -16.22 3.97
N LYS A 79 0.02 -16.77 4.63
CA LYS A 79 -0.14 -17.58 5.85
C LYS A 79 -0.65 -16.75 7.02
N GLU A 80 -0.04 -15.58 7.26
CA GLU A 80 -0.48 -14.63 8.28
C GLU A 80 -1.94 -14.20 8.06
N TYR A 81 -2.32 -13.88 6.82
CA TYR A 81 -3.70 -13.52 6.48
C TYR A 81 -4.70 -14.63 6.84
N LYS A 82 -4.38 -15.89 6.53
CA LYS A 82 -5.26 -17.04 6.86
C LYS A 82 -5.37 -17.26 8.37
N GLN A 83 -4.29 -17.06 9.11
CA GLN A 83 -4.29 -17.19 10.58
C GLN A 83 -5.17 -16.13 11.23
N VAL A 84 -4.99 -14.85 10.85
CA VAL A 84 -5.82 -13.75 11.34
C VAL A 84 -7.28 -13.96 10.97
N LEU A 85 -7.56 -14.36 9.73
CA LEU A 85 -8.92 -14.65 9.30
C LEU A 85 -9.55 -15.73 10.18
N LYS A 86 -8.90 -16.89 10.34
CA LYS A 86 -9.44 -18.00 11.13
C LYS A 86 -9.79 -17.57 12.55
N LEU A 87 -8.92 -16.83 13.22
CA LEU A 87 -9.17 -16.34 14.58
C LEU A 87 -10.38 -15.40 14.62
N LEU A 88 -10.44 -14.42 13.71
CA LEU A 88 -11.56 -13.48 13.64
C LEU A 88 -12.90 -14.17 13.29
N GLN A 89 -12.88 -15.22 12.47
CA GLN A 89 -14.08 -16.02 12.18
C GLN A 89 -14.58 -16.79 13.40
N THR A 90 -13.66 -17.31 14.22
CA THR A 90 -14.02 -18.02 15.46
C THR A 90 -14.54 -17.05 16.53
N LYS A 91 -13.92 -15.87 16.69
CA LYS A 91 -14.31 -14.87 17.69
C LYS A 91 -15.55 -14.07 17.30
N TYR A 92 -15.67 -13.69 16.02
CA TYR A 92 -16.71 -12.79 15.52
C TYR A 92 -17.41 -13.40 14.29
N PRO A 93 -18.16 -14.51 14.46
CA PRO A 93 -18.77 -15.24 13.35
C PRO A 93 -19.85 -14.43 12.62
N LEU A 94 -20.51 -13.51 13.32
CA LEU A 94 -21.55 -12.65 12.75
C LEU A 94 -21.00 -11.70 11.68
N CYS A 95 -19.75 -11.27 11.82
CA CYS A 95 -19.11 -10.26 10.96
C CYS A 95 -18.20 -10.89 9.93
N PHE A 96 -17.45 -11.91 10.33
CA PHE A 96 -16.52 -12.64 9.47
C PHE A 96 -17.10 -13.99 9.02
N ALA A 97 -18.32 -13.98 8.49
CA ALA A 97 -18.90 -15.17 7.88
C ALA A 97 -18.16 -15.59 6.58
N MET A 98 -18.48 -16.77 6.05
CA MET A 98 -17.95 -17.22 4.74
C MET A 98 -18.23 -16.21 3.62
N LYS A 99 -19.41 -15.60 3.66
CA LYS A 99 -19.74 -14.44 2.83
C LYS A 99 -19.34 -13.19 3.61
N ALA A 100 -18.42 -12.41 3.05
CA ALA A 100 -18.03 -11.14 3.63
C ALA A 100 -19.27 -10.25 3.83
N LYS A 101 -19.22 -9.37 4.83
CA LYS A 101 -20.23 -8.33 5.09
C LYS A 101 -19.55 -6.97 5.14
N PRO A 102 -20.23 -5.86 4.75
CA PRO A 102 -19.70 -4.52 4.93
C PRO A 102 -19.40 -4.25 6.41
N LEU A 103 -18.15 -3.97 6.74
CA LEU A 103 -17.76 -3.71 8.13
C LEU A 103 -17.94 -2.24 8.49
N ALA A 104 -18.12 -1.98 9.78
CA ALA A 104 -18.08 -0.65 10.35
C ALA A 104 -16.75 0.07 10.08
N ILE A 105 -16.83 1.40 9.92
CA ILE A 105 -15.65 2.24 9.75
C ILE A 105 -14.94 2.30 11.10
N GLY A 106 -13.62 2.07 11.10
CA GLY A 106 -12.83 2.11 12.33
C GLY A 106 -12.74 0.78 13.10
N ILE A 107 -13.42 -0.28 12.66
CA ILE A 107 -13.45 -1.60 13.33
C ILE A 107 -12.07 -2.23 13.57
N HIS A 108 -11.07 -1.84 12.77
CA HIS A 108 -9.69 -2.28 12.94
C HIS A 108 -9.08 -1.78 14.27
N LYS A 109 -9.52 -0.62 14.79
CA LYS A 109 -9.04 -0.09 16.06
C LYS A 109 -9.52 -0.95 17.22
N GLU A 110 -10.81 -1.27 17.23
CA GLU A 110 -11.42 -2.17 18.21
C GLU A 110 -10.74 -3.55 18.21
N ILE A 111 -10.53 -4.14 17.03
CA ILE A 111 -9.81 -5.42 16.93
C ILE A 111 -8.37 -5.29 17.41
N ILE A 112 -7.68 -4.19 17.09
CA ILE A 112 -6.34 -3.94 17.61
C ILE A 112 -6.36 -3.84 19.12
N ASP A 113 -7.41 -3.30 19.73
CA ASP A 113 -7.50 -3.16 21.18
C ASP A 113 -7.84 -4.47 21.89
N THR A 114 -8.70 -5.30 21.30
CA THR A 114 -9.11 -6.60 21.86
C THR A 114 -8.08 -7.71 21.60
N GLU A 115 -7.44 -7.72 20.43
CA GLU A 115 -6.54 -8.81 19.98
C GLU A 115 -5.06 -8.43 20.07
N LYS A 116 -4.68 -7.49 20.95
CA LYS A 116 -3.29 -7.05 21.18
C LYS A 116 -2.34 -8.21 21.48
N GLU A 117 -2.82 -9.18 22.25
CA GLU A 117 -2.06 -10.34 22.68
C GLU A 117 -1.83 -11.35 21.56
N ASN A 118 -2.78 -11.48 20.62
CA ASN A 118 -2.72 -12.46 19.54
C ASN A 118 -1.96 -11.95 18.32
N PHE A 119 -2.10 -10.66 17.97
CA PHE A 119 -1.54 -10.12 16.74
C PHE A 119 -0.96 -8.71 16.90
N SER A 120 0.10 -8.43 16.13
CA SER A 120 0.65 -7.09 16.04
C SER A 120 -0.28 -6.14 15.30
N LYS A 121 -0.29 -4.86 15.70
CA LYS A 121 -1.01 -3.75 15.03
C LYS A 121 -0.80 -3.76 13.51
N GLN A 122 0.42 -4.04 13.05
CA GLN A 122 0.73 -4.06 11.62
C GLN A 122 0.10 -5.26 10.89
N GLN A 123 0.01 -6.42 11.54
CA GLN A 123 -0.62 -7.61 10.95
C GLN A 123 -2.11 -7.36 10.74
N ILE A 124 -2.80 -6.78 11.73
CA ILE A 124 -4.21 -6.41 11.61
C ILE A 124 -4.43 -5.39 10.48
N HIS A 125 -3.60 -4.35 10.40
CA HIS A 125 -3.68 -3.40 9.29
C HIS A 125 -3.49 -4.09 7.93
N ARG A 126 -2.45 -4.93 7.77
CA ARG A 126 -2.21 -5.68 6.53
C ARG A 126 -3.40 -6.57 6.17
N PHE A 127 -3.98 -7.23 7.16
CA PHE A 127 -5.18 -8.05 6.99
C PHE A 127 -6.33 -7.20 6.42
N PHE A 128 -6.70 -6.09 7.07
CA PHE A 128 -7.80 -5.24 6.62
C PHE A 128 -7.56 -4.61 5.24
N ARG A 129 -6.33 -4.19 4.96
CA ARG A 129 -5.97 -3.68 3.62
C ARG A 129 -6.23 -4.73 2.55
N ARG A 130 -5.88 -6.00 2.80
CA ARG A 130 -6.14 -7.10 1.85
C ARG A 130 -7.62 -7.46 1.79
N TYR A 131 -8.26 -7.63 2.94
CA TYR A 131 -9.66 -8.08 3.07
C TYR A 131 -10.62 -7.10 2.38
N CYS A 132 -10.53 -5.80 2.70
CA CYS A 132 -11.41 -4.78 2.11
C CYS A 132 -11.09 -4.47 0.64
N SER A 133 -9.89 -4.81 0.17
CA SER A 133 -9.52 -4.65 -1.25
C SER A 133 -10.02 -5.78 -2.14
N ASP A 134 -10.42 -6.92 -1.56
CA ASP A 134 -10.90 -8.08 -2.32
C ASP A 134 -12.16 -7.74 -3.10
N LYS A 135 -12.29 -8.29 -4.32
CA LYS A 135 -13.44 -8.06 -5.20
C LYS A 135 -14.72 -8.54 -4.54
N ARG A 136 -14.66 -9.63 -3.77
CA ARG A 136 -15.81 -10.17 -3.01
C ARG A 136 -16.36 -9.14 -2.02
N TYR A 137 -15.48 -8.43 -1.31
CA TYR A 137 -15.87 -7.37 -0.40
C TYR A 137 -16.45 -6.18 -1.15
N LYS A 138 -15.76 -5.69 -2.19
CA LYS A 138 -16.19 -4.53 -2.98
C LYS A 138 -17.58 -4.68 -3.62
N LYS A 139 -17.94 -5.91 -4.05
CA LYS A 139 -19.27 -6.20 -4.60
C LYS A 139 -20.42 -5.99 -3.61
N LEU A 140 -20.13 -6.03 -2.31
CA LEU A 140 -21.13 -5.91 -1.25
C LEU A 140 -21.35 -4.48 -0.82
N LEU A 141 -20.42 -3.58 -1.14
CA LEU A 141 -20.57 -2.14 -0.94
C LEU A 141 -21.55 -1.62 -1.99
N VAL A 142 -22.80 -1.52 -1.58
CA VAL A 142 -23.91 -0.93 -2.35
C VAL A 142 -24.46 0.20 -1.50
N GLU A 143 -24.82 1.29 -2.16
CA GLU A 143 -25.44 2.44 -1.51
C GLU A 143 -26.65 2.02 -0.67
N GLY A 144 -26.79 2.58 0.53
CA GLY A 144 -27.90 2.30 1.43
C GLY A 144 -27.82 0.95 2.13
N LYS A 145 -26.76 0.16 1.93
CA LYS A 145 -26.53 -1.05 2.74
C LYS A 145 -25.98 -0.71 4.11
N GLN A 146 -26.41 -1.49 5.08
CA GLN A 146 -25.99 -1.43 6.46
C GLN A 146 -24.57 -2.01 6.65
N ARG A 147 -23.71 -1.28 7.38
CA ARG A 147 -22.46 -1.82 7.93
C ARG A 147 -22.70 -2.50 9.26
N PHE A 148 -21.79 -3.37 9.67
CA PHE A 148 -21.90 -4.14 10.92
C PHE A 148 -20.65 -3.96 11.81
N ASN A 149 -20.88 -3.77 13.11
CA ASN A 149 -19.83 -3.80 14.16
C ASN A 149 -19.51 -5.23 14.57
N LEU A 150 -18.49 -5.46 15.39
CA LEU A 150 -18.04 -6.81 15.82
C LEU A 150 -19.15 -7.67 16.45
N ASP A 151 -20.06 -7.04 17.20
CA ASP A 151 -21.18 -7.70 17.87
C ASP A 151 -22.33 -8.07 16.92
N GLY A 152 -22.24 -7.66 15.64
CA GLY A 152 -23.29 -7.82 14.65
C GLY A 152 -24.37 -6.73 14.70
N THR A 153 -24.19 -5.69 15.52
CA THR A 153 -25.09 -4.52 15.54
C THR A 153 -24.95 -3.70 14.25
N PRO A 154 -26.06 -3.12 13.74
CA PRO A 154 -26.01 -2.24 12.58
C PRO A 154 -25.26 -0.94 12.91
N ALA A 155 -24.31 -0.57 12.07
CA ALA A 155 -23.50 0.64 12.20
C ALA A 155 -23.99 1.76 11.24
N THR A 156 -23.09 2.40 10.50
CA THR A 156 -23.43 3.42 9.50
C THR A 156 -23.87 2.80 8.17
N LEU A 157 -24.73 3.48 7.43
CA LEU A 157 -25.08 3.12 6.06
C LEU A 157 -23.93 3.45 5.09
N VAL A 158 -23.81 2.68 4.00
CA VAL A 158 -22.85 2.96 2.93
C VAL A 158 -23.36 4.12 2.07
N THR A 159 -22.56 5.19 1.96
CA THR A 159 -22.87 6.36 1.13
C THR A 159 -22.46 6.13 -0.33
N LYS A 160 -23.02 6.93 -1.26
CA LYS A 160 -22.70 6.87 -2.70
C LYS A 160 -21.21 6.97 -2.99
N GLU A 161 -20.51 7.85 -2.27
CA GLU A 161 -19.09 8.15 -2.49
C GLU A 161 -18.16 6.99 -2.11
N GLU A 162 -18.59 6.17 -1.15
CA GLU A 162 -17.82 5.01 -0.68
C GLU A 162 -17.97 3.79 -1.59
N VAL A 163 -19.00 3.77 -2.45
CA VAL A 163 -19.23 2.66 -3.37
C VAL A 163 -18.15 2.69 -4.46
N PRO A 164 -17.37 1.61 -4.63
CA PRO A 164 -16.35 1.58 -5.66
C PRO A 164 -17.00 1.71 -7.05
N PRO A 165 -16.44 2.53 -7.95
CA PRO A 165 -16.98 2.70 -9.29
C PRO A 165 -17.01 1.34 -9.99
N LYS A 166 -18.15 1.00 -10.59
CA LYS A 166 -18.33 -0.23 -11.39
C LYS A 166 -17.56 -0.11 -12.71
N THR A 167 -16.24 -0.14 -12.66
CA THR A 167 -15.41 -0.08 -13.87
C THR A 167 -15.46 -1.43 -14.58
N ASN A 168 -16.02 -1.48 -15.79
CA ASN A 168 -16.03 -2.67 -16.66
C ASN A 168 -14.63 -3.04 -17.21
N LYS A 169 -13.58 -2.32 -16.82
CA LYS A 169 -12.25 -2.34 -17.45
C LYS A 169 -11.41 -3.60 -17.20
N PHE A 170 -11.90 -4.57 -16.41
CA PHE A 170 -11.12 -5.77 -16.04
C PHE A 170 -11.80 -7.10 -16.37
N PHE A 171 -12.91 -7.10 -17.10
CA PHE A 171 -13.54 -8.32 -17.59
C PHE A 171 -12.88 -8.71 -18.93
N LYS A 172 -11.68 -9.31 -18.88
CA LYS A 172 -11.23 -10.14 -20.01
C LYS A 172 -11.85 -11.52 -19.76
N PRO A 173 -12.94 -11.90 -20.45
CA PRO A 173 -13.45 -13.26 -20.33
C PRO A 173 -12.31 -14.21 -20.70
N LYS A 174 -12.05 -15.20 -19.84
CA LYS A 174 -11.12 -16.28 -20.15
C LYS A 174 -11.75 -17.01 -21.34
N LYS A 175 -11.13 -16.97 -22.52
CA LYS A 175 -11.57 -17.78 -23.66
C LYS A 175 -11.36 -19.24 -23.24
N SER A 176 -12.42 -20.04 -23.28
CA SER A 176 -12.37 -21.51 -23.22
C SER A 176 -11.73 -22.06 -24.48
#